data_AF-A0A7H4LAL1-F1
#
_entry.id   AF-A0A7H4LAL1-F1
#
_cell.length_a   1.000
_cell.length_b   1.000
_cell.length_c   1.000
_cell.angle_alpha   90.00
_cell.angle_beta   90.00
_cell.angle_gamma   90.00
#
_symmetry.space_group_name_H-M   'P 1'
#
loop_
_entity.id
_entity.type
_entity.pdbx_description
1 polymer ?
#
loop_
_entity_poly.entity_id
_entity_poly.type
_entity_poly.pdbx_seq_one_letter_code
_entity_poly.pdbx_strand_id
1 'polypeptide(L)'
;MPYLHAVVLETLRMHPPLPVIPRHVHADSVGVLVGGMAGPPPAGDFYVNFSAGDIGRDSKIWKDPDEFLPERFLTGGDGEGIGPLPGPKQIRMMPFGAGHRFCPGVGMAMVNMKCFLAALVREFEWAPPTGTVAIDLTELDSFFKVMKKPLSACVTRRTKSI
;
A
#
# COMPACT_ATOMS: atom_id res chain seq x y z
N MET A 1 10.14 -9.29 -14.21
CA MET A 1 10.39 -9.64 -12.79
C MET A 1 9.07 -9.70 -12.02
N PRO A 2 8.31 -10.80 -12.12
CA PRO A 2 7.01 -10.94 -11.44
C PRO A 2 7.12 -10.81 -9.92
N TYR A 3 8.12 -11.45 -9.31
CA TYR A 3 8.32 -11.41 -7.86
C TYR A 3 8.60 -9.99 -7.33
N LEU A 4 9.46 -9.22 -8.02
CA LEU A 4 9.70 -7.82 -7.66
C LEU A 4 8.43 -6.97 -7.73
N HIS A 5 7.57 -7.23 -8.73
CA HIS A 5 6.29 -6.53 -8.81
C HIS A 5 5.40 -6.87 -7.63
N ALA A 6 5.36 -8.14 -7.25
CA ALA A 6 4.60 -8.66 -6.13
C ALA A 6 5.08 -8.08 -4.79
N VAL A 7 6.39 -7.98 -4.58
CA VAL A 7 7.01 -7.30 -3.43
C VAL A 7 6.52 -5.85 -3.33
N VAL A 8 6.56 -5.09 -4.43
CA VAL A 8 6.09 -3.69 -4.44
C VAL A 8 4.61 -3.59 -4.10
N LEU A 9 3.76 -4.48 -4.66
CA LEU A 9 2.33 -4.47 -4.36
C LEU A 9 2.05 -4.82 -2.90
N GLU A 10 2.75 -5.81 -2.34
CA GLU A 10 2.60 -6.19 -0.94
C GLU A 10 3.06 -5.09 0.01
N THR A 11 4.17 -4.41 -0.30
CA THR A 11 4.60 -3.23 0.45
C THR A 11 3.54 -2.13 0.41
N LEU A 12 2.91 -1.87 -0.75
CA LEU A 12 1.87 -0.85 -0.87
C LEU A 12 0.55 -1.22 -0.20
N ARG A 13 0.21 -2.52 -0.16
CA ARG A 13 -0.97 -3.03 0.55
C ARG A 13 -0.83 -2.81 2.05
N MET A 14 0.30 -3.19 2.61
CA MET A 14 0.58 -3.04 4.04
C MET A 14 0.93 -1.60 4.41
N HIS A 15 1.68 -0.88 3.58
CA HIS A 15 2.19 0.44 3.94
C HIS A 15 1.77 1.48 2.90
N PRO A 16 0.46 1.74 2.72
CA PRO A 16 0.01 2.75 1.77
C PRO A 16 0.54 4.13 2.19
N PRO A 17 1.16 4.90 1.28
CA PRO A 17 1.72 6.21 1.63
C PRO A 17 0.70 7.17 2.23
N LEU A 18 -0.55 7.10 1.79
CA LEU A 18 -1.67 7.83 2.39
C LEU A 18 -2.57 6.83 3.14
N PRO A 19 -2.51 6.75 4.47
CA PRO A 19 -3.31 5.80 5.25
C PRO A 19 -4.81 6.11 5.18
N VAL A 20 -5.17 7.38 5.12
CA VAL A 20 -6.56 7.85 5.04
C VAL A 20 -6.72 8.84 3.89
N ILE A 21 -7.77 8.66 3.10
CA ILE A 21 -8.09 9.50 1.94
C ILE A 21 -9.45 10.17 2.18
N PRO A 22 -9.47 11.45 2.60
CA PRO A 22 -10.72 12.16 2.87
C PRO A 22 -11.42 12.60 1.58
N ARG A 23 -12.75 12.63 1.61
CA ARG A 23 -13.61 13.20 0.57
C ARG A 23 -14.64 14.11 1.21
N HIS A 24 -14.65 15.37 0.80
CA HIS A 24 -15.70 16.30 1.16
C HIS A 24 -16.97 15.94 0.38
N VAL A 25 -18.08 15.83 1.09
CA VAL A 25 -19.42 15.58 0.54
C VAL A 25 -20.27 16.79 0.84
N HIS A 26 -20.72 17.46 -0.22
CA HIS A 26 -21.64 18.58 -0.09
C HIS A 26 -23.06 18.09 0.21
N ALA A 27 -23.80 18.84 1.01
CA ALA A 27 -25.19 18.54 1.39
C ALA A 27 -26.09 18.24 0.17
N ASP A 28 -25.85 18.94 -0.93
CA ASP A 28 -26.62 18.82 -2.18
C ASP A 28 -26.33 17.53 -2.94
N SER A 29 -25.25 16.82 -2.57
CA SER A 29 -24.76 15.58 -3.20
C SER A 29 -25.13 14.32 -2.41
N VAL A 30 -25.89 14.46 -1.31
CA VAL A 30 -26.17 13.39 -0.35
C VAL A 30 -26.97 12.22 -0.95
N GLY A 31 -27.82 12.48 -1.95
CA GLY A 31 -28.61 11.44 -2.64
C GLY A 31 -27.79 10.42 -3.44
N VAL A 32 -26.48 10.61 -3.58
CA VAL A 32 -25.56 9.75 -4.36
C VAL A 32 -24.88 8.68 -3.48
N LEU A 33 -25.01 8.74 -2.16
CA LEU A 33 -24.45 7.76 -1.24
C LEU A 33 -25.30 6.48 -1.19
N VAL A 34 -25.30 5.71 -2.27
CA VAL A 34 -26.05 4.46 -2.38
C VAL A 34 -25.25 3.31 -1.76
N GLY A 35 -25.76 2.73 -0.67
CA GLY A 35 -25.51 1.33 -0.31
C GLY A 35 -24.32 0.98 0.59
N GLY A 36 -23.72 1.94 1.32
CA GLY A 36 -22.52 1.66 2.13
C GLY A 36 -22.46 2.26 3.54
N MET A 37 -23.43 3.09 3.94
CA MET A 37 -23.42 3.68 5.28
C MET A 37 -24.35 2.91 6.22
N ALA A 38 -23.87 2.64 7.43
CA ALA A 38 -24.65 1.98 8.48
C ALA A 38 -25.78 2.84 9.08
N GLY A 39 -26.00 4.04 8.54
CA GLY A 39 -26.99 5.00 9.02
C GLY A 39 -27.21 6.16 8.04
N PRO A 40 -28.14 7.08 8.36
CA PRO A 40 -28.39 8.24 7.52
C PRO A 40 -27.16 9.16 7.46
N PRO A 41 -26.91 9.82 6.32
CA PRO A 41 -25.87 10.84 6.19
C PRO A 41 -26.06 11.96 7.24
N PRO A 42 -24.96 12.54 7.75
CA PRO A 42 -25.05 13.77 8.56
C PRO A 42 -25.78 14.88 7.80
N ALA A 43 -26.47 15.76 8.55
CA ALA A 43 -27.04 16.97 7.98
C ALA A 43 -25.93 17.95 7.60
N GLY A 44 -26.03 18.55 6.41
CA GLY A 44 -25.05 19.51 5.89
C GLY A 44 -23.85 18.83 5.21
N ASP A 45 -22.76 19.58 5.10
CA ASP A 45 -21.51 19.10 4.52
C ASP A 45 -20.78 18.18 5.50
N PHE A 46 -20.18 17.09 5.00
CA PHE A 46 -19.40 16.16 5.82
C PHE A 46 -18.24 15.54 5.05
N TYR A 47 -17.39 14.80 5.76
CA TYR A 47 -16.28 14.07 5.19
C TYR A 47 -16.53 12.56 5.24
N VAL A 48 -16.24 11.89 4.14
CA VAL A 48 -16.10 10.44 4.07
C VAL A 48 -14.61 10.11 4.02
N ASN A 49 -14.15 9.32 5.00
CA ASN A 49 -12.76 8.90 5.09
C ASN A 49 -12.62 7.46 4.58
N PHE A 50 -11.80 7.27 3.56
CA PHE A 50 -11.42 5.94 3.09
C PHE A 50 -10.10 5.54 3.76
N SER A 51 -10.13 4.55 4.65
CA SER A 51 -8.93 4.03 5.30
C SER A 51 -8.24 3.02 4.39
N ALA A 52 -7.28 3.49 3.59
CA ALA A 52 -6.50 2.63 2.68
C ALA A 52 -5.70 1.57 3.45
N GLY A 53 -5.22 1.92 4.65
CA GLY A 53 -4.51 1.00 5.54
C GLY A 53 -5.39 -0.17 6.01
N ASP A 54 -6.61 0.12 6.44
CA ASP A 54 -7.56 -0.90 6.92
C ASP A 54 -8.07 -1.75 5.77
N ILE A 55 -8.39 -1.16 4.62
CA ILE A 55 -8.80 -1.90 3.41
C ILE A 55 -7.70 -2.88 2.99
N GLY A 56 -6.44 -2.46 3.03
CA GLY A 56 -5.29 -3.31 2.72
C GLY A 56 -5.08 -4.45 3.72
N ARG A 57 -5.58 -4.33 4.96
CA ARG A 57 -5.42 -5.33 6.04
C ARG A 57 -6.71 -6.03 6.47
N ASP A 58 -7.81 -5.83 5.75
CA ASP A 58 -9.08 -6.45 6.12
C ASP A 58 -8.95 -7.98 6.06
N SER A 59 -9.03 -8.62 7.24
CA SER A 59 -8.91 -10.08 7.40
C SER A 59 -10.05 -10.85 6.74
N LYS A 60 -11.14 -10.18 6.36
CA LYS A 60 -12.22 -10.77 5.55
C LYS A 60 -11.86 -10.87 4.07
N ILE A 61 -10.88 -10.08 3.61
CA ILE A 61 -10.49 -9.95 2.20
C ILE A 61 -9.12 -10.57 1.94
N TRP A 62 -8.21 -10.48 2.91
CA TRP A 62 -6.83 -10.92 2.80
C TRP A 62 -6.54 -12.01 3.81
N LYS A 63 -5.97 -13.12 3.34
CA LYS A 63 -5.46 -14.16 4.23
C LYS A 63 -4.15 -13.67 4.86
N ASP A 64 -4.02 -13.90 6.18
CA ASP A 64 -2.87 -13.51 6.98
C ASP A 64 -2.46 -12.05 6.69
N PRO A 65 -3.36 -11.08 6.95
CA PRO A 65 -3.25 -9.72 6.41
C PRO A 65 -2.04 -8.94 6.95
N ASP A 66 -1.55 -9.32 8.13
CA ASP A 66 -0.40 -8.69 8.78
C ASP A 66 0.93 -9.35 8.42
N GLU A 67 0.91 -10.45 7.67
CA GLU A 67 2.11 -11.09 7.14
C GLU A 67 2.51 -10.47 5.79
N PHE A 68 3.80 -10.22 5.63
CA PHE A 68 4.39 -9.76 4.38
C PHE A 68 4.62 -10.95 3.45
N LEU A 69 3.68 -11.20 2.54
CA LEU A 69 3.66 -12.36 1.65
C LEU A 69 3.53 -11.93 0.18
N PRO A 70 4.64 -11.55 -0.50
CA PRO A 70 4.62 -11.17 -1.92
C PRO A 70 3.92 -12.20 -2.82
N GLU A 71 4.04 -13.49 -2.50
CA GLU A 71 3.45 -14.61 -3.23
C GLU A 71 1.95 -14.46 -3.45
N ARG A 72 1.25 -13.68 -2.61
CA ARG A 72 -0.17 -13.41 -2.81
C ARG A 72 -0.50 -12.77 -4.15
N PHE A 73 0.41 -11.99 -4.74
CA PHE A 73 0.20 -11.34 -6.03
C PHE A 73 0.72 -12.16 -7.22
N LEU A 74 1.13 -13.41 -6.98
CA LEU A 74 1.53 -14.35 -8.03
C LEU A 74 0.37 -15.29 -8.37
N THR A 75 0.56 -16.12 -9.40
CA THR A 75 -0.44 -17.11 -9.83
C THR A 75 -0.79 -18.06 -8.68
N GLY A 76 -2.09 -18.20 -8.40
CA GLY A 76 -2.63 -19.01 -7.30
C GLY A 76 -2.66 -18.30 -5.94
N GLY A 77 -2.16 -17.07 -5.83
CA GLY A 77 -2.24 -16.26 -4.62
C GLY A 77 -3.59 -15.56 -4.45
N ASP A 78 -3.96 -15.21 -3.21
CA ASP A 78 -5.24 -14.56 -2.93
C ASP A 78 -5.33 -13.13 -3.48
N GLY A 79 -4.21 -12.53 -3.90
CA GLY A 79 -4.12 -11.23 -4.58
C GLY A 79 -3.88 -11.31 -6.10
N GLU A 80 -4.00 -12.49 -6.72
CA GLU A 80 -3.81 -12.64 -8.17
C GLU A 80 -4.72 -11.69 -8.97
N GLY A 81 -4.14 -11.00 -9.94
CA GLY A 81 -4.85 -10.03 -10.79
C GLY A 81 -5.16 -8.68 -10.13
N ILE A 82 -4.78 -8.48 -8.86
CA ILE A 82 -4.89 -7.18 -8.20
C ILE A 82 -3.71 -6.29 -8.61
N GLY A 83 -4.03 -5.06 -9.02
CA GLY A 83 -3.05 -4.06 -9.40
C GLY A 83 -2.93 -2.91 -8.40
N PRO A 84 -2.04 -1.94 -8.69
CA PRO A 84 -1.86 -0.74 -7.86
C PRO A 84 -3.06 0.22 -7.95
N LEU A 85 -3.87 0.10 -9.01
CA LEU A 85 -5.18 0.71 -9.11
C LEU A 85 -6.25 -0.37 -8.94
N PRO A 86 -7.26 -0.15 -8.08
CA PRO A 86 -8.36 -1.08 -7.96
C PRO A 86 -9.17 -1.13 -9.26
N GLY A 87 -9.57 -2.34 -9.65
CA GLY A 87 -10.47 -2.57 -10.77
C GLY A 87 -11.94 -2.24 -10.45
N PRO A 88 -12.85 -2.37 -11.43
CA PRO A 88 -14.25 -1.94 -11.30
C PRO A 88 -15.12 -2.84 -10.42
N LYS A 89 -14.66 -4.07 -10.09
CA LYS A 89 -15.48 -5.06 -9.36
C LYS A 89 -15.44 -4.87 -7.85
N GLN A 90 -14.24 -4.82 -7.28
CA GLN A 90 -14.04 -4.74 -5.82
C GLN A 90 -12.71 -4.06 -5.51
N ILE A 91 -12.75 -3.07 -4.60
CA ILE A 91 -11.56 -2.41 -4.08
C ILE A 91 -11.03 -3.27 -2.92
N ARG A 92 -9.96 -4.02 -3.16
CA ARG A 92 -9.28 -4.84 -2.13
C ARG A 92 -8.06 -4.14 -1.54
N MET A 93 -7.52 -3.16 -2.26
CA MET A 93 -6.51 -2.19 -1.80
C MET A 93 -6.59 -0.94 -2.68
N MET A 94 -6.12 0.20 -2.17
CA MET A 94 -6.17 1.48 -2.92
C MET A 94 -4.97 2.39 -2.65
N PRO A 95 -3.72 1.91 -2.78
CA PRO A 95 -2.52 2.71 -2.44
C PRO A 95 -2.35 3.96 -3.30
N PHE A 96 -2.99 4.01 -4.47
CA PHE A 96 -3.03 5.16 -5.38
C PHE A 96 -4.43 5.77 -5.50
N GLY A 97 -5.34 5.47 -4.55
CA GLY A 97 -6.74 5.87 -4.63
C GLY A 97 -7.53 5.08 -5.68
N ALA A 98 -8.71 5.59 -6.04
CA ALA A 98 -9.65 4.96 -6.96
C ALA A 98 -10.52 6.01 -7.69
N GLY A 99 -11.21 5.58 -8.74
CA GLY A 99 -12.14 6.44 -9.50
C GLY A 99 -11.48 7.63 -10.17
N HIS A 100 -12.22 8.68 -10.51
CA HIS A 100 -11.69 9.82 -11.29
C HIS A 100 -10.58 10.63 -10.60
N ARG A 101 -10.34 10.38 -9.31
CA ARG A 101 -9.32 11.07 -8.50
C ARG A 101 -8.20 10.13 -8.07
N PHE A 102 -7.99 9.03 -8.80
CA PHE A 102 -6.81 8.18 -8.62
C PHE A 102 -5.53 8.97 -8.91
N CYS A 103 -4.41 8.55 -8.34
CA CYS A 103 -3.12 9.20 -8.53
C CYS A 103 -2.66 9.05 -9.99
N PRO A 104 -2.54 10.14 -10.77
CA PRO A 104 -2.09 10.06 -12.16
C PRO A 104 -0.63 9.59 -12.27
N GLY A 105 0.13 9.68 -11.18
CA GLY A 105 1.53 9.25 -11.11
C GLY A 105 1.75 7.75 -10.94
N VAL A 106 0.71 6.91 -10.84
CA VAL A 106 0.85 5.47 -10.55
C VAL A 106 1.80 4.74 -11.50
N GLY A 107 1.73 5.03 -12.82
CA GLY A 107 2.60 4.39 -13.80
C GLY A 107 4.08 4.74 -13.55
N MET A 108 4.36 6.02 -13.36
CA MET A 108 5.72 6.52 -13.08
C MET A 108 6.24 5.98 -11.75
N ALA A 109 5.42 6.00 -10.69
CA ALA A 109 5.79 5.51 -9.37
C ALA A 109 6.14 4.01 -9.41
N MET A 110 5.32 3.18 -10.06
CA MET A 110 5.56 1.75 -10.16
C MET A 110 6.84 1.41 -10.93
N VAL A 111 7.18 2.18 -11.98
CA VAL A 111 8.45 2.01 -12.69
C VAL A 111 9.62 2.40 -11.78
N ASN A 112 9.57 3.58 -11.15
CA ASN A 112 10.65 4.07 -10.29
C ASN A 112 10.91 3.14 -9.10
N MET A 113 9.87 2.71 -8.39
CA MET A 113 10.01 1.78 -7.25
C MET A 113 10.65 0.47 -7.68
N LYS A 114 10.22 -0.12 -8.80
CA LYS A 114 10.80 -1.37 -9.30
C LYS A 114 12.25 -1.17 -9.73
N CYS A 115 12.57 -0.13 -10.50
CA CYS A 115 13.95 0.14 -10.93
C CYS A 115 14.88 0.38 -9.75
N PHE A 116 14.45 1.21 -8.80
CA PHE A 116 15.22 1.53 -7.60
C PHE A 116 15.46 0.28 -6.75
N LEU A 117 14.40 -0.46 -6.42
CA LEU A 117 14.51 -1.68 -5.62
C LEU A 117 15.35 -2.76 -6.33
N ALA A 118 15.16 -2.94 -7.64
CA ALA A 118 15.97 -3.87 -8.42
C ALA A 118 17.46 -3.52 -8.36
N ALA A 119 17.81 -2.24 -8.49
CA ALA A 119 19.20 -1.80 -8.38
C ALA A 119 19.75 -2.07 -6.97
N LEU A 120 18.99 -1.74 -5.92
CA LEU A 120 19.42 -1.96 -4.53
C LEU A 120 19.69 -3.44 -4.21
N VAL A 121 18.81 -4.35 -4.64
CA VAL A 121 18.97 -5.79 -4.36
C VAL A 121 20.00 -6.47 -5.27
N ARG A 122 20.20 -5.95 -6.49
CA ARG A 122 21.20 -6.46 -7.43
C ARG A 122 22.62 -6.08 -7.02
N GLU A 123 22.83 -4.85 -6.58
CA GLU A 123 24.16 -4.31 -6.30
C GLU A 123 24.63 -4.56 -4.86
N PHE A 124 23.70 -4.77 -3.92
CA PHE A 124 24.03 -4.79 -2.50
C PHE A 124 23.44 -5.97 -1.74
N GLU A 125 24.14 -6.37 -0.68
CA GLU A 125 23.61 -7.18 0.41
C GLU A 125 23.29 -6.26 1.59
N TRP A 126 22.18 -6.57 2.26
CA TRP A 126 21.62 -5.75 3.32
C TRP A 126 21.61 -6.57 4.61
N ALA A 127 22.21 -6.04 5.66
CA ALA A 127 22.23 -6.64 6.98
C ALA A 127 21.79 -5.60 8.03
N PRO A 128 21.17 -6.03 9.13
CA PRO A 128 20.90 -5.13 10.24
C PRO A 128 22.22 -4.66 10.90
N PRO A 129 22.27 -3.48 11.53
CA PRO A 129 23.46 -3.03 12.25
C PRO A 129 23.87 -4.01 13.36
N THR A 130 25.17 -4.12 13.64
CA THR A 130 25.70 -5.02 14.68
C THR A 130 24.97 -4.84 16.01
N GLY A 131 24.50 -5.94 16.60
CA GLY A 131 23.75 -5.93 17.85
C GLY A 131 22.24 -5.66 17.72
N THR A 132 21.73 -5.49 16.50
CA THR A 132 20.29 -5.34 16.26
C THR A 132 19.61 -6.71 16.26
N VAL A 133 18.70 -6.93 17.21
CA VAL A 133 17.95 -8.19 17.35
C VAL A 133 16.76 -8.26 16.39
N ALA A 134 16.07 -7.13 16.19
CA ALA A 134 14.93 -7.01 15.29
C ALA A 134 14.84 -5.60 14.70
N ILE A 135 14.36 -5.49 13.46
CA ILE A 135 14.05 -4.19 12.84
C ILE A 135 12.69 -3.70 13.35
N ASP A 136 12.67 -2.50 13.91
CA ASP A 136 11.44 -1.84 14.37
C ASP A 136 10.72 -1.23 13.16
N LEU A 137 9.66 -1.89 12.71
CA LEU A 137 8.80 -1.43 11.61
C LEU A 137 7.61 -0.58 12.08
N THR A 138 7.62 -0.11 13.34
CA THR A 138 6.53 0.72 13.86
C THR A 138 6.33 1.95 12.99
N GLU A 139 5.09 2.18 12.59
CA GLU A 139 4.70 3.26 11.70
C GLU A 139 4.37 4.56 12.47
N LEU A 140 4.47 5.68 11.77
CA LEU A 140 3.97 6.98 12.18
C LEU A 140 3.15 7.57 11.03
N ASP A 141 1.86 7.79 11.28
CA ASP A 141 0.96 8.44 10.33
C ASP A 141 1.11 9.96 10.43
N SER A 142 1.90 10.52 9.50
CA SER A 142 1.99 11.97 9.26
C SER A 142 1.18 12.32 8.01
N PHE A 143 1.58 13.34 7.25
CA PHE A 143 1.01 13.57 5.92
C PHE A 143 1.20 12.34 5.01
N PHE A 144 2.35 11.67 5.14
CA PHE A 144 2.58 10.32 4.63
C PHE A 144 2.82 9.34 5.78
N LYS A 145 2.50 8.07 5.56
CA LYS A 145 2.92 6.97 6.43
C LYS A 145 4.44 6.78 6.31
N VAL A 146 5.14 6.88 7.43
CA VAL A 146 6.60 6.73 7.52
C VAL A 146 6.97 5.79 8.67
N MET A 147 8.21 5.31 8.71
CA MET A 147 8.71 4.59 9.89
C MET A 147 8.92 5.56 11.05
N LYS A 148 8.43 5.22 12.24
CA LYS A 148 8.61 6.01 13.47
C LYS A 148 10.09 6.17 13.82
N LYS A 149 10.89 5.13 13.59
CA LYS A 149 12.35 5.17 13.67
C LYS A 149 12.91 4.93 12.25
N PRO A 150 13.77 5.81 11.73
CA PRO A 150 14.39 5.59 10.43
C PRO A 150 15.10 4.23 10.36
N LEU A 151 14.96 3.54 9.23
CA LEU A 151 15.67 2.29 8.99
C LEU A 151 17.18 2.54 8.97
N SER A 152 17.92 1.77 9.76
CA SER A 152 19.38 1.70 9.70
C SER A 152 19.79 0.32 9.21
N ALA A 153 20.75 0.26 8.28
CA ALA A 153 21.23 -0.98 7.68
C ALA A 153 22.72 -0.89 7.38
N CYS A 154 23.42 -2.01 7.52
CA CYS A 154 24.75 -2.23 6.96
C CYS A 154 24.61 -2.72 5.53
N VAL A 155 25.28 -2.05 4.59
CA VAL A 155 25.17 -2.33 3.16
C VAL A 155 26.54 -2.68 2.61
N THR A 156 26.68 -3.85 2.02
CA THR A 156 27.92 -4.31 1.37
C THR A 156 27.68 -4.52 -0.12
N ARG A 157 28.65 -4.16 -0.95
CA ARG A 157 28.53 -4.37 -2.40
C ARG A 157 28.65 -5.86 -2.72
N ARG A 158 27.74 -6.39 -3.53
CA ARG A 158 27.81 -7.76 -4.06
C ARG A 158 29.05 -7.89 -4.96
N THR A 159 29.83 -8.94 -4.73
CA THR A 159 31.07 -9.22 -5.50
C THR A 159 30.85 -10.22 -6.64
N LYS A 160 29.68 -10.87 -6.72
CA LYS A 160 29.29 -11.74 -7.82
C LYS A 160 28.00 -11.22 -8.47
N SER A 161 28.05 -11.02 -9.78
CA SER A 161 26.86 -10.72 -10.58
C SER A 161 26.01 -11.99 -10.69
N ILE A 162 24.70 -11.87 -10.48
CA ILE A 162 23.70 -12.93 -10.71
C ILE A 162 23.40 -12.99 -12.21
#